data_AF-A0A3B0T4J2-F1
#
_entry.id   AF-A0A3B0T4J2-F1
#
_cell.length_a   1.000
_cell.length_b   1.000
_cell.length_c   1.000
_cell.angle_alpha   90.00
_cell.angle_beta   90.00
_cell.angle_gamma   90.00
#
_symmetry.space_group_name_H-M   'P 1'
#
loop_
_entity.id
_entity.type
_entity.pdbx_description
1 polymer ?
#
loop_
_entity_poly.entity_id
_entity_poly.type
_entity_poly.pdbx_seq_one_letter_code
_entity_poly.pdbx_strand_id
1 'polypeptide(L)'
;MRVEGSKGGHGPIRYSIEKYIPNEFILFRFIKPTGFNGIHKFEIIELKNGKTELKHTIDMDAVGKGLFTCNLAIRTLHNALLEDALDKVENQFLTEKRKTEWTIWVKILRKILK
;
A
#
# COMPACT_ATOMS: atom_id res chain seq x y z
N MET A 1 -11.50 -12.43 9.89
CA MET A 1 -12.39 -11.24 10.03
C MET A 1 -11.50 -10.02 10.23
N ARG A 2 -11.79 -8.87 9.61
CA ARG A 2 -11.00 -7.64 9.81
C ARG A 2 -11.43 -7.01 11.13
N VAL A 3 -10.74 -7.36 12.21
CA VAL A 3 -11.01 -6.85 13.56
C VAL A 3 -9.78 -6.11 14.05
N GLU A 4 -9.96 -5.05 14.81
CA GLU A 4 -8.87 -4.32 15.46
C GLU A 4 -7.95 -5.29 16.23
N GLY A 5 -6.64 -5.05 16.14
CA GLY A 5 -5.61 -5.92 16.69
C GLY A 5 -5.21 -7.13 15.82
N SER A 6 -5.97 -7.46 14.77
CA SER A 6 -5.61 -8.56 13.86
C SER A 6 -4.26 -8.29 13.21
N LYS A 7 -3.37 -9.30 13.20
CA LYS A 7 -2.01 -9.20 12.66
C LYS A 7 -1.92 -9.77 11.25
N GLY A 8 -1.13 -9.13 10.40
CA GLY A 8 -0.84 -9.54 9.03
C GLY A 8 0.58 -9.18 8.60
N GLY A 9 0.93 -9.55 7.37
CA GLY A 9 2.24 -9.21 6.83
C GLY A 9 2.55 -9.89 5.50
N HIS A 10 3.63 -9.43 4.87
CA HIS A 10 4.16 -9.98 3.63
C HIS A 10 5.67 -9.69 3.56
N GLY A 11 6.47 -10.66 3.12
CA GLY A 11 7.94 -10.53 3.15
C GLY A 11 8.43 -10.12 4.54
N PRO A 12 9.26 -9.05 4.68
CA PRO A 12 9.73 -8.55 5.98
C PRO A 12 8.73 -7.63 6.70
N ILE A 13 7.64 -7.22 6.04
CA ILE A 13 6.66 -6.29 6.60
C ILE A 13 5.69 -7.03 7.51
N ARG A 14 5.46 -6.51 8.71
CA ARG A 14 4.40 -6.97 9.62
C ARG A 14 3.60 -5.76 10.09
N TYR A 15 2.30 -5.95 10.27
CA TYR A 15 1.40 -4.90 10.72
C TYR A 15 0.24 -5.48 11.54
N SER A 16 -0.44 -4.62 12.27
CA SER A 16 -1.75 -4.91 12.88
C SER A 16 -2.80 -3.93 12.37
N ILE A 17 -4.05 -4.37 12.31
CA ILE A 17 -5.19 -3.46 12.15
C ILE A 17 -5.27 -2.60 13.41
N GLU A 18 -5.02 -1.30 13.26
CA GLU A 18 -5.16 -0.32 14.34
C GLU A 18 -6.61 0.16 14.45
N LYS A 19 -7.26 0.41 13.31
CA LYS A 19 -8.68 0.80 13.26
C LYS A 19 -9.32 0.34 11.97
N TYR A 20 -10.58 -0.07 12.04
CA TYR A 20 -11.36 -0.45 10.85
C TYR A 20 -12.79 0.07 10.97
N ILE A 21 -13.20 0.91 10.03
CA ILE A 21 -14.59 1.32 9.85
C ILE A 21 -15.04 0.83 8.47
N PRO A 22 -16.00 -0.13 8.41
CA PRO A 22 -16.52 -0.63 7.14
C PRO A 22 -16.98 0.50 6.21
N ASN A 23 -16.68 0.37 4.92
CA ASN A 23 -17.01 1.34 3.86
C ASN A 23 -16.37 2.73 3.99
N GLU A 24 -15.59 2.99 5.04
CA GLU A 24 -14.90 4.26 5.22
C GLU A 24 -13.39 4.09 5.12
N PHE A 25 -12.76 3.35 6.03
CA PHE A 25 -11.31 3.16 6.00
C PHE A 25 -10.83 1.94 6.80
N ILE A 26 -9.61 1.53 6.47
CA ILE A 26 -8.81 0.62 7.27
C ILE A 26 -7.43 1.22 7.52
N LEU A 27 -6.98 1.16 8.77
CA LEU A 27 -5.70 1.68 9.24
C LEU A 27 -4.86 0.54 9.79
N PHE A 28 -3.64 0.42 9.29
CA PHE A 28 -2.65 -0.54 9.74
C PHE A 28 -1.49 0.17 10.43
N ARG A 29 -1.02 -0.39 11.54
CA ARG A 29 0.19 0.03 12.24
C ARG A 29 1.35 -0.87 11.85
N PHE A 30 2.47 -0.33 11.41
CA PHE A 30 3.68 -1.13 11.17
C PHE A 30 4.23 -1.67 12.49
N ILE A 31 4.59 -2.96 12.49
CA ILE A 31 5.24 -3.69 13.59
C ILE A 31 6.67 -4.09 13.19
N LYS A 32 6.86 -4.43 11.91
CA LYS A 32 8.17 -4.74 11.31
C LYS A 32 8.27 -4.14 9.91
N PRO A 33 9.48 -3.84 9.43
CA PRO A 33 10.79 -4.03 10.10
C PRO A 33 11.03 -3.04 11.25
N THR A 34 12.01 -3.35 12.10
CA THR A 34 12.47 -2.38 13.09
C THR A 34 12.95 -1.11 12.37
N GLY A 35 12.48 0.05 12.81
CA GLY A 35 12.75 1.33 12.20
C GLY A 35 11.72 1.81 11.18
N PHE A 36 10.62 1.06 10.98
CA PHE A 36 9.43 1.54 10.28
C PHE A 36 8.39 1.94 11.33
N ASN A 37 8.32 3.23 11.64
CA ASN A 37 7.45 3.76 12.68
C ASN A 37 6.37 4.61 12.03
N GLY A 38 5.17 4.04 11.88
CA GLY A 38 4.11 4.73 11.15
C GLY A 38 2.91 3.86 10.83
N ILE A 39 2.09 4.37 9.93
CA ILE A 39 0.84 3.75 9.49
C ILE A 39 0.82 3.49 7.98
N HIS A 40 -0.11 2.63 7.63
CA HIS A 40 -0.59 2.42 6.28
C HIS A 40 -2.10 2.46 6.27
N LYS A 41 -2.72 3.29 5.43
CA LYS A 41 -4.17 3.55 5.46
C LYS A 41 -4.74 3.45 4.05
N PHE A 42 -5.91 2.84 3.96
CA PHE A 42 -6.78 2.94 2.79
C PHE A 42 -8.10 3.57 3.20
N GLU A 43 -8.57 4.52 2.40
CA GLU A 43 -9.78 5.30 2.63
C GLU A 43 -10.62 5.36 1.38
N ILE A 44 -11.94 5.39 1.58
CA ILE A 44 -12.94 5.65 0.55
C ILE A 44 -13.54 7.02 0.88
N ILE A 45 -13.40 7.97 -0.04
CA ILE A 45 -13.86 9.35 0.15
C ILE A 45 -14.89 9.65 -0.94
N GLU A 46 -16.12 9.94 -0.53
CA GLU A 46 -17.15 10.40 -1.45
C GLU A 46 -16.80 11.80 -1.98
N LEU A 47 -16.86 11.95 -3.30
CA LEU A 47 -16.66 13.21 -4.00
C LEU A 47 -17.97 13.67 -4.66
N LYS A 48 -18.01 14.94 -5.08
CA LYS A 48 -19.14 15.47 -5.85
C LYS A 48 -19.29 14.74 -7.19
N ASN A 49 -20.51 14.80 -7.75
CA ASN A 49 -20.87 14.27 -9.06
C ASN A 49 -20.76 12.74 -9.17
N GLY A 50 -21.09 12.01 -8.10
CA GLY A 50 -21.11 10.54 -8.09
C GLY A 50 -19.72 9.93 -8.27
N LYS A 51 -18.68 10.63 -7.83
CA LYS A 51 -17.30 10.15 -7.88
C LYS A 51 -16.86 9.68 -6.50
N THR A 52 -15.92 8.74 -6.47
CA THR A 52 -15.31 8.23 -5.25
C THR A 52 -13.81 8.27 -5.41
N GLU A 53 -13.12 8.84 -4.42
CA GLU A 53 -11.67 8.76 -4.30
C GLU A 53 -11.29 7.56 -3.42
N LEU A 54 -10.38 6.74 -3.94
CA LEU A 54 -9.68 5.73 -3.16
C LEU A 54 -8.32 6.28 -2.78
N LYS A 55 -8.15 6.62 -1.51
CA LYS A 55 -6.92 7.21 -1.02
C LYS A 55 -6.09 6.18 -0.30
N HIS A 56 -4.83 6.10 -0.69
CA HIS A 56 -3.82 5.30 -0.02
C HIS A 56 -2.81 6.23 0.64
N THR A 57 -2.54 6.02 1.92
CA THR A 57 -1.59 6.82 2.70
C THR A 57 -0.58 5.89 3.39
N ILE A 58 0.72 6.20 3.23
CA ILE A 58 1.76 5.74 4.15
C ILE A 58 2.29 6.99 4.82
N ASP A 59 2.16 7.04 6.14
CA ASP A 59 2.72 8.09 6.96
C ASP A 59 3.62 7.43 8.00
N MET A 60 4.93 7.55 7.78
CA MET A 60 5.91 6.74 8.47
C MET A 60 7.30 7.38 8.44
N ASP A 61 7.97 7.32 9.60
CA ASP A 61 9.40 7.54 9.72
C ASP A 61 10.18 6.25 9.48
N ALA A 62 11.12 6.29 8.54
CA ALA A 62 12.09 5.22 8.30
C ALA A 62 13.44 5.60 8.92
N VAL A 63 13.92 4.80 9.87
CA VAL A 63 15.20 5.06 10.57
C VAL A 63 16.22 3.93 10.39
N GLY A 64 17.51 4.28 10.55
CA GLY A 64 18.62 3.33 10.43
C GLY A 64 18.73 2.70 9.05
N LYS A 65 19.02 1.38 9.01
CA LYS A 65 19.09 0.61 7.74
C LYS A 65 17.77 0.64 6.96
N GLY A 66 16.65 0.84 7.66
CA GLY A 66 15.31 0.94 7.06
C GLY A 66 15.19 2.10 6.07
N LEU A 67 15.88 3.22 6.30
CA LEU A 67 15.82 4.40 5.42
C LEU A 67 16.34 4.08 4.01
N PHE A 68 17.51 3.44 3.91
CA PHE A 68 18.13 3.08 2.63
C PHE A 68 17.31 2.04 1.88
N THR A 69 16.96 0.93 2.54
CA THR A 69 16.16 -0.13 1.91
C THR A 69 14.77 0.36 1.50
N CYS A 70 14.17 1.27 2.28
CA CYS A 70 12.90 1.89 1.95
C CYS A 70 13.00 2.69 0.64
N ASN A 71 13.95 3.63 0.56
CA ASN A 71 14.07 4.53 -0.57
C ASN A 71 14.49 3.83 -1.88
N LEU A 72 15.40 2.86 -1.81
CA LEU A 72 15.95 2.22 -3.02
C LEU A 72 15.04 1.11 -3.58
N ALA A 73 14.36 0.36 -2.71
CA ALA A 73 13.66 -0.87 -3.12
C ALA A 73 12.20 -0.90 -2.70
N ILE A 74 11.91 -0.82 -1.39
CA ILE A 74 10.56 -1.09 -0.88
C ILE A 74 9.57 -0.06 -1.43
N ARG A 75 9.89 1.24 -1.42
CA ARG A 75 9.01 2.29 -1.92
C ARG A 75 8.68 2.12 -3.41
N THR A 76 9.70 1.84 -4.23
CA THR A 76 9.51 1.68 -5.68
C THR A 76 8.66 0.45 -6.00
N LEU A 77 8.95 -0.69 -5.37
CA LEU A 77 8.15 -1.91 -5.54
C LEU A 77 6.73 -1.74 -5.02
N HIS A 78 6.58 -1.07 -3.86
CA HIS A 78 5.30 -0.78 -3.26
C HIS A 78 4.44 0.08 -4.19
N ASN A 79 4.99 1.15 -4.75
CA ASN A 79 4.25 2.03 -5.65
C ASN A 79 3.75 1.29 -6.90
N ALA A 80 4.59 0.46 -7.52
CA ALA A 80 4.16 -0.34 -8.67
C ALA A 80 3.02 -1.32 -8.33
N LEU A 81 3.10 -1.97 -7.16
CA LEU A 81 2.03 -2.87 -6.68
C LEU A 81 0.75 -2.11 -6.33
N LEU A 82 0.88 -0.88 -5.81
CA LEU A 82 -0.26 -0.02 -5.51
C LEU A 82 -0.95 0.43 -6.80
N GLU A 83 -0.18 0.84 -7.82
CA GLU A 83 -0.70 1.17 -9.15
C GLU A 83 -1.45 -0.01 -9.76
N ASP A 84 -0.86 -1.22 -9.73
CA ASP A 84 -1.56 -2.44 -10.20
C ASP A 84 -2.87 -2.70 -9.44
N ALA A 85 -2.88 -2.44 -8.13
CA ALA A 85 -4.07 -2.64 -7.30
C ALA A 85 -5.16 -1.61 -7.63
N LEU A 86 -4.80 -0.34 -7.82
CA LEU A 86 -5.73 0.72 -8.19
C LEU A 86 -6.27 0.52 -9.62
N ASP A 87 -5.42 0.11 -10.57
CA ASP A 87 -5.86 -0.26 -11.91
C ASP A 87 -6.89 -1.39 -11.86
N LYS A 88 -6.70 -2.41 -11.01
CA LYS A 88 -7.67 -3.49 -10.85
C LYS A 88 -9.02 -3.01 -10.34
N VAL A 89 -9.02 -2.04 -9.41
CA VAL A 89 -10.26 -1.46 -8.89
C VAL A 89 -10.95 -0.64 -9.97
N GLU A 90 -10.22 0.27 -10.62
CA GLU A 90 -10.75 1.11 -11.70
C GLU A 90 -11.31 0.25 -12.86
N ASN A 91 -10.61 -0.84 -13.19
CA ASN A 91 -11.02 -1.78 -14.21
C ASN A 91 -12.30 -2.57 -13.90
N GLN A 92 -12.85 -2.50 -12.68
CA GLN A 92 -14.20 -3.03 -12.42
C GLN A 92 -15.30 -2.16 -13.03
N PHE A 93 -15.01 -0.88 -13.30
CA PHE A 93 -15.98 0.11 -13.75
C PHE A 93 -15.76 0.60 -15.19
N LEU A 94 -14.54 0.42 -15.73
CA LEU A 94 -14.22 0.84 -17.09
C LEU A 94 -14.44 -0.25 -18.14
N THR A 95 -14.96 0.16 -19.30
CA THR A 95 -15.01 -0.68 -20.52
C THR A 95 -13.60 -0.89 -21.07
N GLU A 96 -12.83 0.19 -21.23
CA GLU A 96 -11.43 0.14 -21.66
C GLU A 96 -10.52 -0.04 -20.45
N LYS A 97 -9.72 -1.11 -20.44
CA LYS A 97 -8.91 -1.46 -19.28
C LYS A 97 -7.64 -0.62 -19.20
N ARG A 98 -7.36 -0.09 -18.02
CA ARG A 98 -6.11 0.58 -17.66
C ARG A 98 -5.07 -0.44 -17.19
N LYS A 99 -3.82 -0.14 -17.49
CA LYS A 99 -2.68 -0.89 -16.99
C LYS A 99 -1.47 0.02 -16.93
N THR A 100 -0.93 0.18 -15.75
CA THR A 100 0.28 0.95 -15.49
C THR A 100 1.50 0.08 -15.79
N GLU A 101 2.40 0.58 -16.64
CA GLU A 101 3.59 -0.16 -17.03
C GLU A 101 4.70 0.00 -15.98
N TRP A 102 5.23 -1.14 -15.51
CA TRP A 102 6.35 -1.10 -14.58
C TRP A 102 7.64 -0.61 -15.25
N THR A 103 8.35 0.24 -14.52
CA THR A 103 9.70 0.67 -14.90
C THR A 103 10.68 -0.51 -14.96
N ILE A 104 11.75 -0.36 -15.73
CA ILE A 104 12.82 -1.35 -15.81
C ILE A 104 13.40 -1.64 -14.42
N TRP A 105 13.53 -0.60 -13.58
CA TRP A 105 14.01 -0.74 -12.20
C TRP A 105 13.10 -1.64 -11.35
N VAL A 106 11.78 -1.46 -11.40
CA VAL A 106 10.81 -2.35 -10.74
C VAL A 106 10.96 -3.78 -11.25
N LYS A 107 11.07 -3.98 -12.58
CA LYS A 107 11.26 -5.30 -13.18
C LYS A 107 12.54 -5.98 -12.70
N ILE A 108 13.65 -5.24 -12.55
CA ILE A 108 14.92 -5.73 -12.01
C ILE A 108 14.77 -6.11 -10.53
N LEU A 109 14.26 -5.19 -9.70
CA LEU A 109 14.10 -5.42 -8.27
C LEU A 109 13.23 -6.65 -7.97
N ARG A 110 12.14 -6.84 -8.72
CA ARG A 110 11.27 -8.03 -8.59
C ARG A 110 11.94 -9.34 -8.98
N LYS A 111 12.97 -9.31 -9.84
CA LYS A 111 13.75 -10.51 -10.18
C LYS A 111 14.76 -10.84 -9.09
N ILE A 112 15.38 -9.83 -8.47
CA ILE A 112 16.43 -10.00 -7.46
C ILE A 112 15.83 -10.35 -6.09
N LEU A 113 14.73 -9.70 -5.70
CA LEU A 113 14.11 -9.82 -4.37
C LEU A 113 12.98 -10.85 -4.33
N LYS A 114 12.95 -11.76 -5.30
CA LYS A 114 11.90 -12.76 -5.45
C LYS A 114 12.05 -13.89 -4.43
#